data_AF-A0A138AW08-F1
#
_entry.id   AF-A0A138AW08-F1
#
_cell.length_a   1.000
_cell.length_b   1.000
_cell.length_c   1.000
_cell.angle_alpha   90.00
_cell.angle_beta   90.00
_cell.angle_gamma   90.00
#
_symmetry.space_group_name_H-M   'P 1'
#
loop_
_entity.id
_entity.type
_entity.pdbx_description
1 polymer ?
#
loop_
_entity_poly.entity_id
_entity_poly.type
_entity_poly.pdbx_seq_one_letter_code
_entity_poly.pdbx_strand_id
1 'polypeptide(L)'
;MAAMDPLIDKLDATLATNYPEYHSALGPGSPTEDIDELERVLGLPLPPLYRDFLAWRGPSPDGATVEAGSLIYNQDLMTAREVIRTITMMRELRAADPSWVTSAWWGENYLPILDNHAGDNICIDVTGEALLKETRWNEATRSWDHVQNWPSTAGQVIDFTHDAEFREIQAPDFASWIAAITAVFEDRRFDTHQATYSGTPYIGFDDDAEDHVKAAFGARNPGYPKWLEQQLWTD
;
A
#
# COMPACT_ATOMS: atom_id res chain seq x y z
N MET A 1 20.63 -5.18 19.20
CA MET A 1 19.58 -4.84 18.22
C MET A 1 18.44 -4.21 19.00
N ALA A 2 17.89 -3.09 18.52
CA ALA A 2 16.67 -2.56 19.11
C ALA A 2 15.57 -3.62 19.00
N ALA A 3 14.63 -3.66 19.94
CA ALA A 3 13.44 -4.49 19.78
C ALA A 3 12.62 -3.91 18.63
N MET A 4 12.09 -4.80 17.78
CA MET A 4 11.20 -4.45 16.68
C MET A 4 9.87 -3.94 17.23
N ASP A 5 9.18 -3.06 16.52
CA ASP A 5 7.88 -2.55 16.95
C ASP A 5 6.87 -3.69 17.21
N PRO A 6 6.10 -3.64 18.32
CA PRO A 6 5.12 -4.68 18.65
C PRO A 6 4.07 -4.97 17.58
N LEU A 7 3.73 -4.01 16.72
CA LEU A 7 2.81 -4.24 15.61
C LEU A 7 3.42 -5.15 14.55
N ILE A 8 4.72 -5.00 14.28
CA ILE A 8 5.45 -5.84 13.33
C ILE A 8 5.65 -7.24 13.92
N ASP A 9 6.01 -7.35 15.20
CA ASP A 9 6.09 -8.64 15.91
C ASP A 9 4.75 -9.38 15.84
N LYS A 10 3.64 -8.66 16.00
CA LYS A 10 2.30 -9.24 15.92
C LYS A 10 1.98 -9.71 14.51
N LEU A 11 2.27 -8.91 13.49
CA LEU A 11 2.08 -9.30 12.09
C LEU A 11 2.89 -10.55 11.74
N ASP A 12 4.16 -10.60 12.13
CA ASP A 12 5.04 -11.75 11.93
C ASP A 12 4.46 -13.03 12.56
N ALA A 13 4.08 -12.95 13.84
CA ALA A 13 3.52 -14.08 14.56
C ALA A 13 2.19 -14.57 13.94
N THR A 14 1.34 -13.65 13.50
CA THR A 14 0.08 -13.97 12.83
C THR A 14 0.33 -14.70 11.52
N LEU A 15 1.23 -14.19 10.66
CA LEU A 15 1.57 -14.85 9.40
C LEU A 15 2.20 -16.22 9.62
N ALA A 16 3.16 -16.34 10.54
CA ALA A 16 3.79 -17.62 10.87
C ALA A 16 2.78 -18.67 11.37
N THR A 17 1.74 -18.24 12.08
CA THR A 17 0.71 -19.14 12.64
C THR A 17 -0.36 -19.51 11.61
N ASN A 18 -0.88 -18.53 10.87
CA ASN A 18 -2.07 -18.70 10.04
C ASN A 18 -1.75 -19.00 8.57
N TYR A 19 -0.58 -18.56 8.10
CA TYR A 19 -0.11 -18.62 6.72
C TYR A 19 1.38 -19.05 6.66
N PRO A 20 1.75 -20.22 7.22
CA PRO A 20 3.14 -20.63 7.37
C PRO A 20 3.88 -20.81 6.04
N GLU A 21 3.20 -21.25 4.98
CA GLU A 21 3.79 -21.39 3.65
C GLU A 21 4.19 -20.02 3.09
N TYR A 22 3.26 -19.06 3.08
CA TYR A 22 3.51 -17.66 2.73
C TYR A 22 4.66 -17.06 3.53
N HIS A 23 4.60 -17.19 4.87
CA HIS A 23 5.62 -16.64 5.77
C HIS A 23 7.01 -17.22 5.51
N SER A 24 7.10 -18.52 5.20
CA SER A 24 8.37 -19.18 4.88
C SER A 24 8.98 -18.75 3.56
N ALA A 25 8.15 -18.29 2.61
CA ALA A 25 8.57 -17.82 1.30
C ALA A 25 9.03 -16.35 1.31
N LEU A 26 8.74 -15.59 2.37
CA LEU A 26 9.21 -14.21 2.51
C LEU A 26 10.73 -14.13 2.67
N GLY A 27 11.33 -13.21 1.92
CA GLY A 27 12.76 -12.91 2.00
C GLY A 27 13.15 -12.19 3.29
N PRO A 28 14.46 -12.01 3.53
CA PRO A 28 14.93 -11.17 4.62
C PRO A 28 14.51 -9.71 4.40
N GLY A 29 14.32 -8.97 5.49
CA GLY A 29 14.14 -7.52 5.41
C GLY A 29 15.37 -6.80 4.85
N SER A 30 15.17 -5.54 4.52
CA SER A 30 16.20 -4.65 3.97
C SER A 30 17.31 -4.41 4.99
N PRO A 31 18.59 -4.40 4.56
CA PRO A 31 19.68 -4.10 5.45
C PRO A 31 19.67 -2.61 5.84
N THR A 32 20.25 -2.27 6.99
CA THR A 32 20.19 -0.91 7.54
C THR A 32 20.77 0.13 6.59
N GLU A 33 21.83 -0.19 5.85
CA GLU A 33 22.43 0.71 4.87
C GLU A 33 21.47 1.12 3.74
N ASP A 34 20.60 0.21 3.28
CA ASP A 34 19.62 0.51 2.23
C ASP A 34 18.46 1.36 2.80
N ILE A 35 18.09 1.15 4.07
CA ILE A 35 17.07 1.96 4.76
C ILE A 35 17.59 3.38 5.02
N ASP A 36 18.85 3.51 5.43
CA ASP A 36 19.50 4.81 5.60
C ASP A 36 19.61 5.54 4.25
N GLU A 37 19.90 4.83 3.16
CA GLU A 37 19.88 5.39 1.82
C GLU A 37 18.51 5.94 1.44
N LEU A 38 17.44 5.18 1.72
CA LEU A 38 16.09 5.60 1.43
C LEU A 38 15.74 6.90 2.16
N GLU A 39 16.13 7.04 3.43
CA GLU A 39 15.94 8.30 4.18
C GLU A 39 16.68 9.48 3.52
N ARG A 40 17.92 9.26 3.04
CA ARG A 40 18.67 10.29 2.30
C ARG A 40 18.02 10.66 0.97
N VAL A 41 17.52 9.68 0.21
CA VAL A 41 16.85 9.89 -1.08
C VAL A 41 15.52 10.61 -0.88
N LEU A 42 14.74 10.21 0.13
CA LEU A 42 13.48 10.86 0.48
C LEU A 42 13.73 12.33 0.88
N GLY A 43 14.82 12.60 1.59
CA GLY A 43 15.18 13.93 2.09
C GLY A 43 14.41 14.31 3.38
N LEU A 44 13.72 13.34 3.98
CA LEU A 44 12.93 13.45 5.19
C LEU A 44 13.22 12.23 6.07
N PRO A 45 13.14 12.34 7.41
CA PRO A 45 13.26 11.19 8.29
C PRO A 45 12.15 10.17 8.00
N LEU A 46 12.50 8.89 7.95
CA LEU A 46 11.51 7.82 7.79
C LEU A 46 10.71 7.64 9.09
N PRO A 47 9.39 7.38 9.02
CA PRO A 47 8.63 6.97 10.19
C PRO A 47 9.28 5.75 10.87
N PRO A 48 9.50 5.74 12.20
CA PRO A 48 10.19 4.64 12.88
C PRO A 48 9.56 3.26 12.61
N LEU A 49 8.23 3.17 12.66
CA LEU A 49 7.49 1.94 12.35
C LEU A 49 7.74 1.46 10.90
N TYR A 50 7.91 2.37 9.95
CA TYR A 50 8.20 2.03 8.57
C TYR A 50 9.65 1.54 8.38
N ARG A 51 10.60 2.06 9.16
CA ARG A 51 11.97 1.51 9.21
C ARG A 51 11.96 0.07 9.72
N ASP A 52 11.21 -0.20 10.78
CA ASP A 52 11.06 -1.56 11.33
C ASP A 52 10.35 -2.50 10.34
N PHE A 53 9.31 -2.00 9.64
CA PHE A 53 8.63 -2.75 8.57
C PHE A 53 9.59 -3.16 7.45
N LEU A 54 10.42 -2.22 6.95
CA LEU A 54 11.41 -2.52 5.91
C LEU A 54 12.49 -3.49 6.40
N ALA A 55 12.85 -3.46 7.68
CA ALA A 55 13.87 -4.33 8.26
C ALA A 55 13.37 -5.74 8.60
N TRP A 56 12.05 -5.95 8.62
CA TRP A 56 11.43 -7.20 9.06
C TRP A 56 11.50 -8.30 8.00
N ARG A 57 10.81 -8.14 6.87
CA ARG A 57 10.72 -9.10 5.77
C ARG A 57 10.69 -8.37 4.45
N GLY A 58 11.21 -9.02 3.42
CA GLY A 58 11.19 -8.55 2.05
C GLY A 58 10.41 -9.49 1.13
N PRO A 59 10.28 -9.13 -0.16
CA PRO A 59 9.76 -10.04 -1.17
C PRO A 59 10.62 -11.30 -1.28
N SER A 60 10.08 -12.33 -1.93
CA SER A 60 10.81 -13.58 -2.18
C SER A 60 12.11 -13.30 -2.96
N PRO A 61 13.28 -13.82 -2.52
CA PRO A 61 14.59 -13.55 -3.15
C PRO A 61 14.68 -14.00 -4.61
N ASP A 62 13.91 -15.01 -5.00
CA ASP A 62 13.93 -15.56 -6.35
C ASP A 62 13.13 -14.70 -7.36
N GLY A 63 12.62 -13.55 -6.92
CA GLY A 63 11.76 -12.67 -7.73
C GLY A 63 10.44 -13.34 -8.12
N ALA A 64 10.20 -14.56 -7.63
CA ALA A 64 8.95 -15.25 -7.78
C ALA A 64 7.97 -14.70 -6.74
N THR A 65 7.42 -13.52 -7.01
CA THR A 65 6.09 -13.09 -6.53
C THR A 65 5.06 -14.21 -6.71
N VAL A 66 5.35 -15.05 -7.70
CA VAL A 66 4.73 -16.33 -8.01
C VAL A 66 4.78 -17.26 -6.76
N GLU A 67 5.86 -17.92 -6.34
CA GLU A 67 5.72 -18.96 -5.27
C GLU A 67 5.25 -18.46 -3.88
N ALA A 68 5.49 -17.21 -3.50
CA ALA A 68 5.09 -16.68 -2.20
C ALA A 68 3.67 -16.10 -2.19
N GLY A 69 3.18 -15.54 -3.29
CA GLY A 69 1.98 -14.71 -3.30
C GLY A 69 2.20 -13.26 -2.86
N SER A 70 1.27 -12.39 -3.22
CA SER A 70 1.27 -10.98 -2.80
C SER A 70 0.71 -10.81 -1.40
N LEU A 71 1.16 -9.77 -0.66
CA LEU A 71 0.69 -9.54 0.72
C LEU A 71 -0.81 -9.26 0.76
N ILE A 72 -1.29 -8.46 -0.20
CA ILE A 72 -2.71 -8.15 -0.36
C ILE A 72 -3.02 -8.17 -1.85
N TYR A 73 -3.92 -9.05 -2.27
CA TYR A 73 -4.34 -9.13 -3.68
C TYR A 73 -3.17 -9.37 -4.65
N ASN A 74 -2.70 -8.33 -5.35
CA ASN A 74 -1.53 -8.34 -6.23
C ASN A 74 -0.41 -7.38 -5.78
N GLN A 75 -0.45 -6.93 -4.53
CA GLN A 75 0.47 -5.95 -3.95
C GLN A 75 1.55 -6.65 -3.11
N ASP A 76 2.80 -6.59 -3.57
CA ASP A 76 3.95 -7.25 -2.99
C ASP A 76 4.72 -6.34 -2.01
N LEU A 77 5.39 -6.96 -1.02
CA LEU A 77 6.34 -6.24 -0.17
C LEU A 77 7.48 -5.66 -1.00
N MET A 78 7.90 -4.44 -0.65
CA MET A 78 9.04 -3.80 -1.28
C MET A 78 10.26 -3.80 -0.35
N THR A 79 11.44 -4.03 -0.93
CA THR A 79 12.72 -3.68 -0.30
C THR A 79 12.97 -2.18 -0.34
N ALA A 80 13.81 -1.66 0.56
CA ALA A 80 14.21 -0.25 0.55
C ALA A 80 14.82 0.18 -0.80
N ARG A 81 15.53 -0.71 -1.50
CA ARG A 81 16.07 -0.44 -2.85
C ARG A 81 14.99 -0.31 -3.90
N GLU A 82 13.95 -1.13 -3.84
CA GLU A 82 12.80 -1.00 -4.75
C GLU A 82 12.05 0.30 -4.49
N VAL A 83 11.87 0.67 -3.22
CA VAL A 83 11.28 1.96 -2.84
C VAL A 83 12.12 3.13 -3.39
N ILE A 84 13.45 3.09 -3.23
CA ILE A 84 14.37 4.10 -3.80
C ILE A 84 14.19 4.20 -5.32
N ARG A 85 14.15 3.05 -6.02
CA ARG A 85 13.97 3.00 -7.48
C ARG A 85 12.65 3.62 -7.88
N THR A 86 11.55 3.27 -7.22
CA THR A 86 10.21 3.80 -7.49
C THR A 86 10.15 5.31 -7.25
N ILE A 87 10.61 5.80 -6.09
CA ILE A 87 10.61 7.23 -5.78
C ILE A 87 11.45 8.01 -6.80
N THR A 88 12.64 7.51 -7.14
CA THR A 88 13.54 8.18 -8.11
C THR A 88 12.87 8.25 -9.48
N MET A 89 12.37 7.12 -9.99
CA MET A 89 11.68 7.06 -11.27
C MET A 89 10.47 7.99 -11.31
N MET A 90 9.62 7.96 -10.28
CA MET A 90 8.40 8.77 -10.24
C MET A 90 8.69 10.26 -10.12
N ARG A 91 9.72 10.66 -9.37
CA ARG A 91 10.19 12.05 -9.32
C ARG A 91 10.78 12.51 -10.65
N GLU A 92 11.50 11.65 -11.38
CA GLU A 92 11.99 11.93 -12.73
C GLU A 92 10.83 12.13 -13.72
N LEU A 93 9.82 11.26 -13.70
CA LEU A 93 8.61 11.39 -14.53
C LEU A 93 7.85 12.68 -14.22
N ARG A 94 7.65 12.98 -12.94
CA ARG A 94 7.02 14.22 -12.48
C ARG A 94 7.80 15.47 -12.90
N ALA A 95 9.14 15.40 -12.93
CA ALA A 95 9.97 16.51 -13.41
C ALA A 95 9.92 16.68 -14.93
N ALA A 96 9.74 15.59 -15.68
CA ALA A 96 9.64 15.59 -17.14
C ALA A 96 8.27 16.08 -17.64
N ASP A 97 7.21 15.86 -16.88
CA ASP A 97 5.85 16.32 -17.20
C ASP A 97 5.30 17.28 -16.13
N PRO A 98 5.38 18.61 -16.37
CA PRO A 98 4.85 19.61 -15.43
C PRO A 98 3.35 19.45 -15.11
N SER A 99 2.58 18.76 -15.95
CA SER A 99 1.16 18.52 -15.69
C SER A 99 0.94 17.66 -14.44
N TRP A 100 1.88 16.76 -14.11
CA TRP A 100 1.83 15.91 -12.92
C TRP A 100 1.90 16.71 -11.63
N VAL A 101 2.57 17.86 -11.64
CA VAL A 101 2.61 18.77 -10.49
C VAL A 101 1.23 19.42 -10.30
N THR A 102 0.58 19.83 -11.40
CA THR A 102 -0.72 20.51 -11.33
C THR A 102 -1.89 19.58 -11.03
N SER A 103 -1.84 18.32 -11.50
CA SER A 103 -2.84 17.30 -11.18
C SER A 103 -2.53 16.52 -9.91
N ALA A 104 -1.38 16.79 -9.27
CA ALA A 104 -0.84 15.99 -8.17
C ALA A 104 -0.78 14.48 -8.47
N TRP A 105 -0.44 14.13 -9.72
CA TRP A 105 -0.37 12.74 -10.17
C TRP A 105 0.60 11.92 -9.32
N TRP A 106 1.75 12.48 -8.96
CA TRP A 106 2.64 11.87 -7.98
C TRP A 106 3.06 12.90 -6.94
N GLY A 107 3.02 12.50 -5.67
CA GLY A 107 3.49 13.32 -4.56
C GLY A 107 5.01 13.27 -4.44
N GLU A 108 5.64 14.41 -4.12
CA GLU A 108 7.09 14.47 -3.91
C GLU A 108 7.55 13.53 -2.79
N ASN A 109 6.72 13.29 -1.79
CA ASN A 109 7.03 12.56 -0.56
C ASN A 109 6.10 11.36 -0.35
N TYR A 110 5.58 10.78 -1.43
CA TYR A 110 4.97 9.46 -1.36
C TYR A 110 6.04 8.41 -1.09
N LEU A 111 5.77 7.56 -0.11
CA LEU A 111 6.65 6.51 0.36
C LEU A 111 5.98 5.14 0.16
N PRO A 112 6.29 4.45 -0.95
CA PRO A 112 5.71 3.14 -1.26
C PRO A 112 5.90 2.10 -0.15
N ILE A 113 4.84 1.38 0.16
CA ILE A 113 4.80 0.24 1.08
C ILE A 113 4.73 -1.06 0.27
N LEU A 114 3.84 -1.10 -0.73
CA LEU A 114 3.62 -2.23 -1.61
C LEU A 114 3.64 -1.82 -3.08
N ASP A 115 3.96 -2.76 -3.97
CA ASP A 115 3.98 -2.59 -5.43
C ASP A 115 3.27 -3.77 -6.11
N ASN A 116 2.47 -3.50 -7.14
CA ASN A 116 1.89 -4.56 -7.97
C ASN A 116 2.70 -4.87 -9.24
N HIS A 117 3.85 -4.22 -9.41
CA HIS A 117 4.72 -4.34 -10.57
C HIS A 117 4.08 -3.94 -11.91
N ALA A 118 2.89 -3.33 -11.87
CA ALA A 118 2.17 -2.77 -13.00
C ALA A 118 2.02 -1.23 -12.91
N GLY A 119 2.63 -0.63 -11.88
CA GLY A 119 2.68 0.82 -11.68
C GLY A 119 1.79 1.32 -10.54
N ASP A 120 1.04 0.46 -9.85
CA ASP A 120 0.22 0.86 -8.70
C ASP A 120 0.96 0.57 -7.40
N ASN A 121 0.78 1.45 -6.42
CA ASN A 121 1.43 1.34 -5.12
C ASN A 121 0.48 1.68 -3.98
N ILE A 122 0.62 0.96 -2.87
CA ILE A 122 0.14 1.47 -1.58
C ILE A 122 1.24 2.34 -0.99
N CYS A 123 0.96 3.60 -0.67
CA CYS A 123 1.97 4.58 -0.24
C CYS A 123 1.61 5.21 1.11
N ILE A 124 2.61 5.61 1.89
CA ILE A 124 2.44 6.64 2.92
C ILE A 124 2.58 8.00 2.24
N ASP A 125 1.57 8.85 2.39
CA ASP A 125 1.70 10.26 2.07
C ASP A 125 2.35 10.99 3.24
N VAL A 126 3.67 11.16 3.20
CA VAL A 126 4.44 11.67 4.33
C VAL A 126 4.09 13.13 4.66
N THR A 127 3.62 13.91 3.68
CA THR A 127 3.41 15.36 3.85
C THR A 127 1.97 15.83 3.69
N GLY A 128 1.04 14.97 3.31
CA GLY A 128 -0.37 15.32 3.12
C GLY A 128 -0.61 16.04 1.79
N GLU A 129 0.06 15.63 0.72
CA GLU A 129 -0.02 16.28 -0.59
C GLU A 129 -0.99 15.60 -1.57
N ALA A 130 -1.49 14.41 -1.22
CA ALA A 130 -2.45 13.68 -2.04
C ALA A 130 -3.76 14.44 -2.21
N LEU A 131 -4.27 14.40 -3.44
CA LEU A 131 -5.58 14.92 -3.76
C LEU A 131 -6.61 13.81 -3.72
N LEU A 132 -7.65 14.04 -2.92
CA LEU A 132 -8.78 13.15 -2.79
C LEU A 132 -9.86 13.50 -3.82
N LYS A 133 -10.51 12.46 -4.34
CA LYS A 133 -11.62 12.58 -5.30
C LYS A 133 -12.95 12.74 -4.58
N GLU A 134 -13.55 13.92 -4.62
CA GLU A 134 -15.01 14.02 -4.44
C GLU A 134 -15.72 13.94 -5.79
N THR A 135 -16.32 12.78 -6.09
CA THR A 135 -17.25 12.66 -7.21
C THR A 135 -18.68 12.59 -6.73
N ARG A 136 -19.53 13.39 -7.37
CA ARG A 136 -20.98 13.35 -7.15
C ARG A 136 -21.66 13.08 -8.48
N TRP A 137 -22.64 12.19 -8.46
CA TRP A 137 -23.54 12.04 -9.59
C TRP A 137 -24.33 13.33 -9.75
N ASN A 138 -24.19 13.99 -10.90
CA ASN A 138 -24.98 15.13 -11.25
C ASN A 138 -26.16 14.66 -12.11
N GLU A 139 -27.36 14.63 -11.53
CA GLU A 139 -28.58 14.23 -12.23
C GLU A 139 -28.90 15.11 -13.45
N ALA A 140 -28.53 16.39 -13.41
CA ALA A 140 -28.84 17.34 -14.47
C ALA A 140 -27.97 17.10 -15.72
N THR A 141 -26.71 16.71 -15.53
CA THR A 141 -25.77 16.42 -16.63
C THR A 141 -25.70 14.93 -16.95
N ARG A 142 -26.26 14.06 -16.10
CA ARG A 142 -26.08 12.60 -16.15
C ARG A 142 -24.60 12.21 -16.23
N SER A 143 -23.76 12.94 -15.50
CA SER A 143 -22.31 12.72 -15.42
C SER A 143 -21.87 12.71 -13.96
N TRP A 144 -20.71 12.11 -13.71
CA TRP A 144 -19.99 12.29 -12.47
C TRP A 144 -19.23 13.61 -12.55
N ASP A 145 -19.54 14.54 -11.64
CA ASP A 145 -18.82 15.80 -11.54
C ASP A 145 -17.73 15.68 -10.48
N HIS A 146 -16.55 16.23 -10.79
CA HIS A 146 -15.45 16.37 -9.85
C HIS A 146 -15.68 17.66 -9.06
N VAL A 147 -16.11 17.53 -7.81
CA VAL A 147 -16.68 18.66 -7.06
C VAL A 147 -15.61 19.37 -6.25
N GLN A 148 -14.64 18.64 -5.69
CA GLN A 148 -13.66 19.25 -4.80
C GLN A 148 -12.39 18.41 -4.63
N ASN A 149 -11.25 19.09 -4.67
CA ASN A 149 -9.96 18.53 -4.29
C ASN A 149 -9.73 18.84 -2.81
N TRP A 150 -9.52 17.81 -1.99
CA TRP A 150 -9.10 17.96 -0.60
C TRP A 150 -7.68 17.43 -0.45
N PRO A 151 -6.77 18.16 0.19
CA PRO A 151 -5.49 17.59 0.57
C PRO A 151 -5.72 16.50 1.61
N SER A 152 -4.98 15.42 1.50
CA SER A 152 -4.83 14.41 2.55
C SER A 152 -4.18 15.00 3.80
N THR A 153 -4.06 14.17 4.84
CA THR A 153 -3.31 14.48 6.06
C THR A 153 -1.97 13.75 6.02
N ALA A 154 -0.91 14.44 6.44
CA ALA A 154 0.42 13.85 6.56
C ALA A 154 0.39 12.55 7.40
N GLY A 155 1.05 11.52 6.89
CA GLY A 155 1.15 10.19 7.48
C GLY A 155 0.06 9.21 7.04
N GLN A 156 -0.97 9.65 6.31
CA GLN A 156 -2.04 8.76 5.82
C GLN A 156 -1.50 7.73 4.83
N VAL A 157 -2.13 6.55 4.81
CA VAL A 157 -1.85 5.52 3.81
C VAL A 157 -2.86 5.64 2.68
N ILE A 158 -2.35 5.73 1.45
CA ILE A 158 -3.11 5.95 0.23
C ILE A 158 -2.91 4.82 -0.76
N ASP A 159 -3.90 4.64 -1.62
CA ASP A 159 -3.78 3.87 -2.86
C ASP A 159 -3.40 4.81 -4.01
N PHE A 160 -2.27 4.53 -4.65
CA PHE A 160 -1.83 5.15 -5.88
C PHE A 160 -2.06 4.19 -7.05
N THR A 161 -2.95 4.58 -7.97
CA THR A 161 -3.15 3.87 -9.24
C THR A 161 -2.57 4.69 -10.38
N HIS A 162 -1.81 4.04 -11.27
CA HIS A 162 -1.09 4.71 -12.36
C HIS A 162 -2.01 5.25 -13.46
N ASP A 163 -3.29 4.89 -13.46
CA ASP A 163 -4.32 5.33 -14.42
C ASP A 163 -5.28 6.38 -13.84
N ALA A 164 -5.10 6.76 -12.57
CA ALA A 164 -5.98 7.68 -11.85
C ALA A 164 -5.20 8.85 -11.24
N GLU A 165 -5.75 10.06 -11.31
CA GLU A 165 -5.13 11.25 -10.69
C GLU A 165 -5.42 11.36 -9.17
N PHE A 166 -6.47 10.70 -8.68
CA PHE A 166 -6.92 10.84 -7.31
C PHE A 166 -6.61 9.62 -6.44
N ARG A 167 -6.53 9.84 -5.12
CA ARG A 167 -6.15 8.80 -4.17
C ARG A 167 -7.31 8.38 -3.27
N GLU A 168 -7.45 7.07 -3.07
CA GLU A 168 -8.20 6.49 -1.95
C GLU A 168 -7.32 6.57 -0.70
N ILE A 169 -7.86 7.00 0.44
CA ILE A 169 -7.13 6.88 1.71
C ILE A 169 -7.54 5.57 2.38
N GLN A 170 -6.62 4.63 2.44
CA GLN A 170 -6.81 3.33 3.08
C GLN A 170 -6.88 3.46 4.60
N ALA A 171 -5.99 4.26 5.21
CA ALA A 171 -5.88 4.37 6.67
C ALA A 171 -5.46 5.77 7.14
N PRO A 172 -5.83 6.16 8.39
CA PRO A 172 -5.44 7.46 8.96
C PRO A 172 -3.92 7.60 9.17
N ASP A 173 -3.23 6.48 9.38
CA ASP A 173 -1.79 6.41 9.53
C ASP A 173 -1.28 4.97 9.27
N PHE A 174 0.04 4.81 9.21
CA PHE A 174 0.68 3.52 8.93
C PHE A 174 0.47 2.48 10.04
N ALA A 175 0.35 2.91 11.31
CA ALA A 175 0.12 1.98 12.41
C ALA A 175 -1.29 1.37 12.33
N SER A 176 -2.30 2.20 12.04
CA SER A 176 -3.67 1.77 11.74
C SER A 176 -3.75 0.85 10.53
N TRP A 177 -2.93 1.09 9.50
CA TRP A 177 -2.84 0.21 8.33
C TRP A 177 -2.28 -1.17 8.70
N ILE A 178 -1.15 -1.22 9.42
CA ILE A 178 -0.54 -2.48 9.89
C ILE A 178 -1.50 -3.26 10.80
N ALA A 179 -2.17 -2.57 11.73
CA ALA A 179 -3.14 -3.19 12.62
C ALA A 179 -4.36 -3.75 11.87
N ALA A 180 -4.81 -3.07 10.81
CA ALA A 180 -5.91 -3.54 9.98
C ALA A 180 -5.50 -4.77 9.18
N ILE A 181 -4.37 -4.75 8.48
CA ILE A 181 -3.94 -5.90 7.69
C ILE A 181 -3.63 -7.13 8.55
N THR A 182 -3.01 -6.93 9.72
CA THR A 182 -2.79 -8.00 10.69
C THR A 182 -4.09 -8.71 11.03
N ALA A 183 -5.18 -7.96 11.19
CA ALA A 183 -6.47 -8.53 11.53
C ALA A 183 -7.12 -9.33 10.39
N VAL A 184 -6.89 -8.93 9.14
CA VAL A 184 -7.37 -9.71 8.00
C VAL A 184 -6.73 -11.10 8.03
N PHE A 185 -5.42 -11.17 8.32
CA PHE A 185 -4.72 -12.43 8.49
C PHE A 185 -5.13 -13.20 9.76
N GLU A 186 -5.47 -12.51 10.86
CA GLU A 186 -6.01 -13.14 12.07
C GLU A 186 -7.33 -13.87 11.78
N ASP A 187 -8.22 -13.24 11.01
CA ASP A 187 -9.54 -13.76 10.66
C ASP A 187 -9.49 -14.88 9.60
N ARG A 188 -8.31 -15.15 9.02
CA ARG A 188 -8.08 -16.14 7.95
C ARG A 188 -9.03 -15.97 6.76
N ARG A 189 -9.32 -14.71 6.39
CA ARG A 189 -10.29 -14.40 5.31
C ARG A 189 -9.78 -14.65 3.91
N PHE A 190 -8.51 -15.01 3.78
CA PHE A 190 -7.96 -15.39 2.50
C PHE A 190 -7.84 -16.90 2.39
N ASP A 191 -8.55 -17.46 1.44
CA ASP A 191 -8.22 -18.79 0.91
C ASP A 191 -6.97 -18.66 0.06
N THR A 192 -5.98 -19.50 0.34
CA THR A 192 -4.79 -19.62 -0.49
C THR A 192 -5.06 -20.63 -1.58
N HIS A 193 -4.91 -20.24 -2.84
CA HIS A 193 -4.97 -21.18 -3.96
C HIS A 193 -3.60 -21.30 -4.63
N GLN A 194 -3.25 -22.52 -5.06
CA GLN A 194 -2.10 -22.72 -5.93
C GLN A 194 -2.54 -22.51 -7.38
N ALA A 195 -1.91 -21.57 -8.06
CA ALA A 195 -2.15 -21.28 -9.47
C ALA A 195 -0.83 -21.31 -10.26
N THR A 196 -0.93 -21.11 -11.58
CA THR A 196 0.25 -21.05 -12.46
C THR A 196 0.12 -19.84 -13.36
N TYR A 197 1.06 -18.90 -13.26
CA TYR A 197 1.13 -17.74 -14.16
C TYR A 197 2.36 -17.90 -15.05
N SER A 198 2.15 -17.87 -16.38
CA SER A 198 3.22 -18.04 -17.37
C SER A 198 4.13 -19.27 -17.15
N GLY A 199 3.57 -20.36 -16.62
CA GLY A 199 4.30 -21.61 -16.35
C GLY A 199 5.03 -21.67 -15.01
N THR A 200 4.93 -20.63 -14.17
CA THR A 200 5.53 -20.59 -12.83
C THR A 200 4.43 -20.75 -11.76
N PRO A 201 4.59 -21.66 -10.78
CA PRO A 201 3.61 -21.83 -9.69
C PRO A 201 3.50 -20.61 -8.78
N TYR A 202 2.30 -20.27 -8.34
CA TYR A 202 2.08 -19.26 -7.29
C TYR A 202 1.05 -19.58 -6.25
N ILE A 203 1.16 -18.93 -5.10
CA ILE A 203 0.13 -18.89 -4.06
C ILE A 203 -0.63 -17.57 -4.23
N GLY A 204 -1.90 -17.62 -4.65
CA GLY A 204 -2.76 -16.45 -4.75
C GLY A 204 -3.73 -16.36 -3.58
N PHE A 205 -4.23 -15.15 -3.33
CA PHE A 205 -5.44 -14.94 -2.53
C PHE A 205 -6.62 -14.70 -3.48
N ASP A 206 -7.81 -15.20 -3.13
CA ASP A 206 -9.01 -15.11 -3.98
C ASP A 206 -9.42 -13.67 -4.35
N ASP A 207 -10.16 -13.53 -5.45
CA ASP A 207 -10.60 -12.23 -6.00
C ASP A 207 -11.42 -11.39 -5.00
N ASP A 208 -12.10 -12.01 -4.03
CA ASP A 208 -12.87 -11.33 -2.97
C ASP A 208 -11.98 -10.77 -1.83
N ALA A 209 -10.65 -10.99 -1.89
CA ALA A 209 -9.69 -10.52 -0.91
C ALA A 209 -9.74 -9.00 -0.70
N GLU A 210 -9.95 -8.24 -1.77
CA GLU A 210 -10.02 -6.77 -1.72
C GLU A 210 -11.20 -6.29 -0.86
N ASP A 211 -12.39 -6.87 -1.04
CA ASP A 211 -13.58 -6.53 -0.26
C ASP A 211 -13.41 -6.90 1.22
N HIS A 212 -12.77 -8.04 1.50
CA HIS A 212 -12.45 -8.45 2.87
C HIS A 212 -11.46 -7.51 3.55
N VAL A 213 -10.46 -7.03 2.81
CA VAL A 213 -9.50 -6.04 3.28
C VAL A 213 -10.22 -4.72 3.54
N LYS A 214 -10.94 -4.17 2.58
CA LYS A 214 -11.71 -2.92 2.74
C LYS A 214 -12.68 -2.98 3.93
N ALA A 215 -13.39 -4.09 4.10
CA ALA A 215 -14.29 -4.29 5.23
C ALA A 215 -13.54 -4.30 6.59
N ALA A 216 -12.40 -4.99 6.68
CA ALA A 216 -11.59 -5.03 7.90
C ALA A 216 -11.00 -3.65 8.23
N PHE A 217 -10.56 -2.92 7.20
CA PHE A 217 -10.07 -1.56 7.31
C PHE A 217 -11.14 -0.63 7.88
N GLY A 218 -12.37 -0.68 7.35
CA GLY A 218 -13.47 0.14 7.87
C GLY A 218 -13.97 -0.25 9.27
N ALA A 219 -13.94 -1.54 9.60
CA ALA A 219 -14.28 -2.00 10.94
C ALA A 219 -13.29 -1.50 12.01
N ARG A 220 -12.00 -1.38 11.66
CA ARG A 220 -10.94 -0.95 12.59
C ARG A 220 -10.66 0.54 12.57
N ASN A 221 -10.88 1.18 11.43
CA ASN A 221 -10.69 2.60 11.23
C ASN A 221 -12.02 3.21 10.79
N PRO A 222 -12.96 3.46 11.72
CA PRO A 222 -14.27 4.03 11.38
C PRO A 222 -14.13 5.30 10.53
N GLY A 223 -14.81 5.31 9.39
CA GLY A 223 -14.69 6.38 8.39
C GLY A 223 -13.55 6.21 7.39
N TYR A 224 -12.92 5.02 7.34
CA TYR A 224 -11.98 4.60 6.29
C TYR A 224 -12.47 3.29 5.63
N PRO A 225 -11.98 2.92 4.43
CA PRO A 225 -11.24 3.80 3.53
C PRO A 225 -12.04 5.07 3.21
N LYS A 226 -11.35 6.21 3.12
CA LYS A 226 -11.98 7.47 2.71
C LYS A 226 -11.94 7.55 1.20
N TRP A 227 -13.12 7.37 0.66
CA TRP A 227 -13.53 7.93 -0.60
C TRP A 227 -14.23 9.24 -0.27
N LEU A 228 -14.03 10.32 -1.04
CA LEU A 228 -15.10 11.32 -1.11
C LEU A 228 -16.14 10.87 -2.16
N GLU A 229 -16.45 9.58 -2.19
CA GLU A 229 -17.69 9.09 -2.77
C GLU A 229 -18.67 9.00 -1.61
N GLN A 230 -19.42 10.09 -1.37
CA GLN A 230 -20.52 10.01 -0.43
C GLN A 230 -21.51 8.99 -0.98
N GLN A 231 -21.67 7.89 -0.24
CA GLN A 231 -22.73 6.90 -0.38
C GLN A 231 -24.06 7.56 -0.76
N LEU A 232 -24.49 7.38 -2.01
CA LEU A 232 -25.88 7.52 -2.43
C LEU A 232 -26.27 6.28 -3.26
N TRP A 233 -26.03 5.11 -2.66
CA TRP A 233 -26.90 3.95 -2.89
C TRP A 233 -27.72 3.79 -1.62
N THR A 234 -28.72 4.67 -1.45
CA THR A 234 -29.86 4.41 -0.58
C THR A 234 -31.07 4.25 -1.48
N ASP A 235 -31.52 2.99 -1.58
CA ASP A 235 -32.79 2.41 -2.06
C ASP A 235 -33.59 3.10 -3.19
#